data_AF-K9LJJ5-F1
#
_entry.id   AF-K9LJJ5-F1
#
_cell.length_a   1.000
_cell.length_b   1.000
_cell.length_c   1.000
_cell.angle_alpha   90.00
_cell.angle_beta   90.00
_cell.angle_gamma   90.00
#
_symmetry.space_group_name_H-M   'P 1'
#
loop_
_entity.id
_entity.type
_entity.pdbx_description
1 polymer ?
#
loop_
_entity_poly.entity_id
_entity_poly.type
_entity_poly.pdbx_seq_one_letter_code
_entity_poly.pdbx_strand_id
1 'polypeptide(L)' 'GSVVSSHPGDEPYCTQILDENGMSVQTQLSWAYVRPYGGRICTGCHWGSYDKRGYKNIHSKALYNWWY' A
#
# COMPACT_ATOMS: atom_id res chain seq x y z
N GLY A 1 2.97 10.34 -1.94
CA GLY A 1 2.09 10.18 -3.12
C GLY A 1 1.04 9.10 -2.86
N SER A 2 0.16 8.83 -3.83
CA SER A 2 -0.78 7.68 -3.80
C SER A 2 -0.39 6.67 -4.88
N VAL A 3 -0.45 5.38 -4.57
CA VAL A 3 -0.08 4.29 -5.50
C VAL A 3 -1.10 3.15 -5.40
N VAL A 4 -1.34 2.46 -6.51
CA VAL A 4 -2.12 1.22 -6.61
C VAL A 4 -1.42 0.31 -7.63
N SER A 5 -1.44 -1.00 -7.38
CA SER A 5 -0.87 -2.00 -8.28
C SER A 5 -1.62 -3.33 -8.15
N SER A 6 -1.51 -4.17 -9.17
CA SER A 6 -1.84 -5.59 -9.11
C SER A 6 -0.55 -6.41 -8.95
N HIS A 7 -0.60 -7.49 -8.17
CA HIS A 7 0.53 -8.39 -7.93
C HIS A 7 0.00 -9.81 -7.67
N PRO A 8 0.86 -10.85 -7.64
CA PRO A 8 0.43 -12.21 -7.32
C PRO A 8 -0.34 -12.30 -6.00
N GLY A 9 -1.42 -13.08 -5.99
CA GLY A 9 -2.19 -13.41 -4.78
C GLY A 9 -1.63 -14.65 -4.09
N ASP A 10 -1.97 -14.83 -2.81
CA ASP A 10 -1.53 -15.93 -1.96
C ASP A 10 0.01 -16.09 -1.81
N GLU A 11 0.77 -15.01 -2.03
CA GLU A 11 2.22 -14.96 -1.80
C GLU A 11 2.59 -13.95 -0.68
N PRO A 12 3.63 -14.25 0.14
CA PRO A 12 4.15 -13.29 1.11
C PRO A 12 4.91 -12.16 0.39
N TYR A 13 4.59 -10.91 0.72
CA TYR A 13 5.25 -9.75 0.12
C TYR A 13 5.49 -8.63 1.15
N CYS A 14 6.35 -7.67 0.76
CA CYS A 14 6.56 -6.41 1.45
C CYS A 14 6.76 -5.28 0.43
N THR A 15 6.88 -4.03 0.89
CA THR A 15 7.03 -2.86 0.01
C THR A 15 8.09 -1.89 0.53
N GLN A 16 8.72 -1.15 -0.38
CA GLN A 16 9.65 -0.07 -0.10
C GLN A 16 9.16 1.20 -0.80
N ILE A 17 9.19 2.34 -0.10
CA ILE A 17 9.02 3.64 -0.76
C ILE A 17 10.39 4.09 -1.25
N LEU A 18 10.46 4.49 -2.52
CA LEU A 18 11.72 4.84 -3.18
C LEU A 18 11.88 6.35 -3.30
N ASP A 19 13.12 6.83 -3.23
CA ASP A 19 13.49 8.19 -3.64
C ASP A 19 13.66 8.28 -5.16
N GLU A 20 14.08 9.45 -5.64
CA GLU A 20 14.34 9.71 -7.06
C GLU A 20 15.50 8.91 -7.65
N ASN A 21 16.41 8.37 -6.80
CA ASN A 21 17.52 7.52 -7.22
C ASN A 21 17.16 6.03 -7.18
N GLY A 22 15.91 5.69 -6.86
CA GLY A 22 15.46 4.31 -6.71
C GLY A 22 15.92 3.62 -5.42
N MET A 23 16.41 4.37 -4.44
CA MET A 23 16.81 3.83 -3.14
C MET A 23 15.62 3.81 -2.18
N SER A 24 15.53 2.77 -1.35
CA SER A 24 14.50 2.68 -0.32
C SER A 24 14.71 3.76 0.75
N VAL A 25 13.75 4.66 0.90
CA VAL A 25 13.68 5.64 2.00
C VAL A 25 13.14 5.00 3.27
N GLN A 26 12.19 4.05 3.13
CA GLN A 26 11.62 3.29 4.23
C GLN A 26 11.13 1.92 3.74
N THR A 27 11.42 0.87 4.51
CA THR A 27 11.03 -0.51 4.22
C THR A 27 9.94 -0.98 5.20
N GLN A 28 8.87 -1.58 4.68
CA GLN A 28 7.89 -2.30 5.52
C GLN A 28 8.45 -3.66 5.92
N LEU A 29 8.89 -3.81 7.17
CA LEU A 29 9.39 -5.09 7.70
C LEU A 29 8.25 -5.93 8.28
N SER A 30 7.37 -6.43 7.41
CA SER A 30 6.34 -7.42 7.73
C SER A 30 5.95 -8.23 6.50
N TRP A 31 5.37 -9.41 6.72
CA TRP A 31 4.83 -10.26 5.67
C TRP A 31 3.35 -9.94 5.43
N ALA A 32 3.07 -9.21 4.37
CA ALA A 32 1.71 -9.01 3.88
C ALA A 32 1.31 -10.15 2.94
N TYR A 33 0.01 -10.37 2.80
CA TYR A 33 -0.58 -11.29 1.83
C TYR A 33 -1.94 -10.73 1.39
N VAL A 34 -2.32 -11.04 0.15
CA VAL A 34 -3.65 -10.73 -0.40
C VAL A 34 -4.18 -12.01 -1.04
N ARG A 35 -5.44 -12.38 -0.74
CA ARG A 35 -6.09 -13.55 -1.35
C ARG A 35 -6.38 -13.29 -2.84
N PRO A 36 -6.60 -14.32 -3.69
CA PRO A 36 -7.01 -14.12 -5.08
C PRO A 36 -8.24 -13.22 -5.16
N TYR A 37 -8.22 -12.26 -6.08
CA TYR A 37 -9.23 -11.19 -6.22
C TYR A 37 -9.38 -10.25 -4.99
N GLY A 38 -8.57 -10.43 -3.95
CA GLY A 38 -8.53 -9.54 -2.80
C GLY A 38 -7.95 -8.18 -3.17
N GLY A 39 -8.48 -7.13 -2.54
CA GLY A 39 -7.93 -5.78 -2.56
C GLY A 39 -7.57 -5.33 -1.14
N ARG A 40 -6.54 -4.49 -1.00
CA ARG A 40 -6.12 -3.97 0.31
C ARG A 40 -5.86 -2.46 0.23
N ILE A 41 -6.33 -1.73 1.24
CA ILE A 41 -6.12 -0.29 1.39
C ILE A 41 -5.36 0.05 2.67
N CYS A 42 -4.68 1.19 2.66
CA CYS A 42 -4.12 1.84 3.85
C CYS A 42 -4.13 3.36 3.65
N THR A 43 -4.14 4.13 4.74
CA THR A 43 -4.06 5.60 4.64
C THR A 43 -2.66 6.09 4.23
N GLY A 44 -1.62 5.38 4.67
CA GLY A 44 -0.22 5.72 4.42
C GLY A 44 0.74 4.74 5.10
N CYS A 45 2.04 4.90 4.85
CA CYS A 45 3.09 4.05 5.41
C CYS A 45 3.17 4.20 6.94
N HIS A 46 2.83 3.13 7.68
CA HIS A 46 2.82 3.10 9.15
C HIS A 46 2.12 4.29 9.82
N TRP A 47 1.06 4.80 9.18
CA TRP A 47 0.31 5.96 9.69
C TRP A 47 -0.55 5.63 10.93
N GLY A 48 -0.86 4.34 11.12
CA GLY A 48 -1.71 3.84 12.20
C GLY A 48 -3.15 3.51 11.80
N SER A 49 -3.53 3.65 10.51
CA SER A 49 -4.92 3.40 10.04
C SER A 49 -5.37 1.93 10.14
N TYR A 50 -4.41 1.03 10.30
CA TYR A 50 -4.61 -0.41 10.48
C TYR A 50 -4.20 -0.88 11.87
N ASP A 51 -3.90 0.05 12.78
CA ASP A 51 -3.60 -0.18 14.18
C ASP A 51 -4.60 0.63 15.03
N LYS A 52 -4.20 1.75 15.63
CA LYS A 52 -5.00 2.49 16.62
C LYS A 52 -5.56 3.83 16.14
N ARG A 53 -5.40 4.20 14.87
CA ARG A 53 -5.91 5.47 14.31
C ARG A 53 -7.02 5.20 13.30
N GLY A 54 -8.04 6.06 13.28
CA GLY A 54 -9.03 6.07 12.22
C GLY A 54 -8.41 6.38 10.85
N TYR A 55 -9.11 6.01 9.78
CA TYR A 55 -8.73 6.40 8.42
C TYR A 55 -8.81 7.92 8.26
N LYS A 56 -7.77 8.51 7.66
CA LYS A 56 -7.82 9.92 7.27
C LYS A 56 -8.64 10.04 5.99
N ASN A 57 -9.53 11.03 5.92
CA ASN A 57 -10.23 11.34 4.67
C ASN A 57 -9.23 11.89 3.64
N ILE A 58 -9.03 11.16 2.53
CA ILE A 58 -8.07 11.49 1.47
C ILE A 58 -8.74 11.23 0.12
N HIS A 59 -8.74 12.25 -0.74
CA HIS A 59 -9.09 12.12 -2.16
C HIS A 59 -7.81 11.82 -2.95
N SER A 60 -7.64 10.58 -3.42
CA SER A 60 -6.39 10.11 -4.02
C SER A 60 -6.49 9.89 -5.54
N LYS A 61 -5.39 10.17 -6.26
CA LYS A 61 -5.31 9.93 -7.71
C LYS A 61 -5.37 8.44 -8.04
N ALA A 62 -4.70 7.61 -7.23
CA ALA A 62 -4.64 6.16 -7.43
C ALA A 62 -6.02 5.49 -7.38
N LEU A 63 -7.01 6.07 -6.69
CA LEU A 63 -8.38 5.56 -6.66
C LEU A 63 -8.97 5.43 -8.06
N TYR A 64 -8.68 6.39 -8.94
CA TYR A 64 -9.19 6.42 -10.31
C TYR A 64 -8.39 5.54 -11.27
N ASN A 65 -7.29 4.94 -10.82
CA ASN A 65 -6.49 4.01 -11.62
C ASN A 65 -6.67 2.54 -11.18
N TRP A 66 -7.59 2.27 -10.24
CA TRP A 66 -7.73 0.93 -9.67
C TRP A 66 -8.64 0.05 -10.53
N TRP A 67 -9.87 0.50 -10.74
CA TRP A 67 -10.85 -0.19 -11.57
C TRP A 67 -11.80 0.84 -12.16
N TYR A 68 -11.89 0.87 -13.48
CA TYR A 68 -12.72 1.75 -14.29
C TYR A 68 -13.15 1.03 -15.56
#